data_AF-U6L1E9-F1
#
_entry.id   AF-U6L1E9-F1
#
_cell.length_a   1.000
_cell.length_b   1.000
_cell.length_c   1.000
_cell.angle_alpha   90.00
_cell.angle_beta   90.00
_cell.angle_gamma   90.00
#
_symmetry.space_group_name_H-M   'P 1'
#
loop_
_entity.id
_entity.type
_entity.pdbx_description
1 polymer ?
#
loop_
_entity_poly.entity_id
_entity_poly.type
_entity_poly.pdbx_seq_one_letter_code
_entity_poly.pdbx_strand_id
1 'polypeptide(L)'
;MELRALYFCRGWAASPKYWNSSLAWEWLPYYLQRIEQIEEQIPSSVLVGVFCVGCEDIKSSLKATVRGVTQLLLDVLAKRFREQCTQTLEEFRKISIILKQQPPGIDELTELREFMDDTPAKLEALAVDIKSALHMFDVLETFKYRLLVEDHNLRWKLYASPAEILELSNEVATSLIKDRARFLDDMLAQQCEFAATIVDIADVVAGFANFTDTSKLAEVYDSVLAVGERIDFSIQQAKVFNHRERLFGREVTDYTSLIKIQKVYGGIKALRRVEKVLQERNLLAVLAKASGVMSELAEFKPLGQDDAYCQTRKASATLLLLDSQLFERIGEPQLDEGTTLTLNSLLDKGIASCTDFVVELGELATKESYLEKALQTMKAEWEQIKFDFPETYKDTDTYILKGTDEIVALLDEHIMTTQGLQFSIYKKPLEKDIEEWANLIMTFRFFTVDTAWRVLMRHTYEEPQVLAACSTPGLADKLRENNRLLERVQKELQSYLELKRSQFARFYFLSNDELLEILSESTDPLKVQAFLCKVFENINELEFNSDLVATAMFSAEGKLGLHTYSLSPLL
;
A
#
# COMPACT_ATOMS: atom_id res chain seq x y z
N MET A 1 -35.53 37.64 -33.99
CA MET A 1 -35.24 36.25 -33.59
C MET A 1 -34.25 35.56 -34.52
N GLU A 2 -34.20 35.88 -35.82
CA GLU A 2 -33.21 35.35 -36.77
C GLU A 2 -31.75 35.78 -36.48
N LEU A 3 -31.53 37.02 -36.03
CA LEU A 3 -30.21 37.47 -35.55
C LEU A 3 -29.74 36.75 -34.27
N ARG A 4 -30.67 36.26 -33.45
CA ARG A 4 -30.34 35.44 -32.28
C ARG A 4 -29.84 34.07 -32.70
N ALA A 5 -30.43 33.43 -33.73
CA ALA A 5 -29.97 32.14 -34.26
C ALA A 5 -28.59 32.24 -34.92
N LEU A 6 -28.30 33.29 -35.68
CA LEU A 6 -26.98 33.52 -36.29
C LEU A 6 -25.88 33.86 -35.28
N TYR A 7 -26.19 34.62 -34.21
CA TYR A 7 -25.27 34.81 -33.07
C TYR A 7 -25.18 33.56 -32.18
N PHE A 8 -26.25 32.76 -32.08
CA PHE A 8 -26.26 31.45 -31.38
C PHE A 8 -25.29 30.46 -32.05
N CYS A 9 -25.35 30.34 -33.38
CA CYS A 9 -24.49 29.42 -34.14
C CYS A 9 -23.02 29.83 -34.12
N ARG A 10 -22.70 31.12 -33.98
CA ARG A 10 -21.30 31.60 -33.87
C ARG A 10 -20.72 31.50 -32.46
N GLY A 11 -21.52 31.62 -31.41
CA GLY A 11 -21.08 31.48 -30.01
C GLY A 11 -20.96 30.04 -29.51
N TRP A 12 -21.75 29.12 -30.06
CA TRP A 12 -21.77 27.69 -29.67
C TRP A 12 -20.68 26.83 -30.31
N ALA A 13 -19.97 27.34 -31.31
CA ALA A 13 -18.83 26.64 -31.92
C ALA A 13 -17.62 26.50 -30.97
N ALA A 14 -17.67 27.10 -29.76
CA ALA A 14 -16.55 27.20 -28.83
C ALA A 14 -16.63 26.27 -27.60
N SER A 15 -17.72 25.52 -27.38
CA SER A 15 -17.85 24.67 -26.17
C SER A 15 -18.36 23.25 -26.47
N PRO A 16 -17.50 22.21 -26.36
CA PRO A 16 -17.85 20.81 -26.65
C PRO A 16 -18.91 20.20 -25.73
N LYS A 17 -19.19 20.81 -24.56
CA LYS A 17 -19.95 20.22 -23.45
C LYS A 17 -21.48 20.24 -23.59
N TYR A 18 -22.05 20.97 -24.56
CA TYR A 18 -23.50 21.23 -24.59
C TYR A 18 -24.25 20.77 -25.87
N TRP A 19 -23.59 20.04 -26.78
CA TRP A 19 -24.25 19.52 -27.98
C TRP A 19 -24.36 17.99 -27.93
N ASN A 20 -25.59 17.50 -27.81
CA ASN A 20 -25.94 16.08 -27.88
C ASN A 20 -26.50 15.78 -29.28
N SER A 21 -26.09 14.67 -29.91
CA SER A 21 -26.71 14.14 -31.13
C SER A 21 -28.23 14.01 -31.01
N SER A 22 -28.76 13.84 -29.79
CA SER A 22 -30.19 13.88 -29.49
C SER A 22 -30.85 15.24 -29.79
N LEU A 23 -30.13 16.36 -29.64
CA LEU A 23 -30.64 17.68 -30.04
C LEU A 23 -30.70 17.80 -31.57
N ALA A 24 -29.72 17.27 -32.32
CA ALA A 24 -29.85 17.24 -33.77
C ALA A 24 -31.10 16.45 -34.20
N TRP A 25 -31.34 15.31 -33.55
CA TRP A 25 -32.50 14.45 -33.77
C TRP A 25 -33.83 15.12 -33.42
N GLU A 26 -33.88 16.00 -32.42
CA GLU A 26 -35.09 16.76 -32.06
C GLU A 26 -35.38 17.91 -33.04
N TRP A 27 -34.33 18.62 -33.49
CA TRP A 27 -34.50 19.86 -34.25
C TRP A 27 -34.65 19.62 -35.75
N LEU A 28 -34.06 18.56 -36.32
CA LEU A 28 -34.20 18.25 -37.74
C LEU A 28 -35.66 17.96 -38.17
N PRO A 29 -36.43 17.12 -37.47
CA PRO A 29 -37.86 16.93 -37.74
C PRO A 29 -38.66 18.22 -37.58
N TYR A 30 -38.33 19.05 -36.57
CA TYR A 30 -38.98 20.34 -36.35
C TYR A 30 -38.81 21.27 -37.56
N TYR A 31 -37.60 21.38 -38.13
CA TYR A 31 -37.37 22.21 -39.31
C TYR A 31 -38.04 21.66 -40.57
N LEU A 32 -38.13 20.34 -40.73
CA LEU A 32 -38.90 19.73 -41.83
C LEU A 32 -40.39 20.03 -41.71
N GLN A 33 -40.96 19.86 -40.52
CA GLN A 33 -42.36 20.22 -40.24
C GLN A 33 -42.61 21.72 -40.45
N ARG A 34 -41.61 22.56 -40.14
CA ARG A 34 -41.72 24.00 -40.36
C ARG A 34 -41.82 24.37 -41.84
N ILE A 35 -41.18 23.61 -42.73
CA ILE A 35 -41.30 23.79 -44.19
C ILE A 35 -42.72 23.48 -44.65
N GLU A 36 -43.35 22.42 -44.11
CA GLU A 36 -44.74 22.06 -44.40
C GLU A 36 -45.71 23.13 -43.87
N GLN A 37 -45.50 23.61 -42.64
CA GLN A 37 -46.31 24.70 -42.06
C GLN A 37 -46.22 26.00 -42.88
N ILE A 38 -45.04 26.34 -43.43
CA ILE A 38 -44.89 27.51 -44.31
C ILE A 38 -45.71 27.33 -45.60
N GLU A 39 -45.85 26.11 -46.10
CA GLU A 39 -46.67 25.82 -47.27
C GLU A 39 -48.17 25.96 -46.99
N GLU A 40 -48.62 25.46 -45.85
CA GLU A 40 -50.04 25.46 -45.46
C GLU A 40 -50.53 26.81 -44.94
N GLN A 41 -49.73 27.52 -44.14
CA GLN A 41 -50.18 28.72 -43.42
C GLN A 41 -50.09 30.00 -44.25
N ILE A 42 -49.20 30.04 -45.25
CA ILE A 42 -49.08 31.21 -46.12
C ILE A 42 -49.93 30.93 -47.38
N PRO A 43 -50.89 31.79 -47.77
CA PRO A 43 -51.63 31.63 -49.02
C PRO A 43 -50.75 32.03 -50.22
N SER A 44 -51.03 31.52 -51.42
CA SER A 44 -50.27 31.86 -52.65
C SER A 44 -50.46 33.31 -53.12
N SER A 45 -51.59 33.92 -52.77
CA SER A 45 -51.86 35.33 -53.00
C SER A 45 -52.81 35.89 -51.95
N VAL A 46 -52.68 37.18 -51.63
CA VAL A 46 -53.54 37.90 -50.68
C VAL A 46 -54.12 39.14 -51.37
N LEU A 47 -55.44 39.32 -51.26
CA LEU A 47 -56.12 40.52 -51.75
C LEU A 47 -56.07 41.62 -50.67
N VAL A 48 -55.48 42.77 -50.99
CA VAL A 48 -55.40 43.94 -50.12
C VAL A 48 -56.04 45.12 -50.84
N GLY A 49 -57.34 45.33 -50.58
CA GLY A 49 -58.13 46.35 -51.27
C GLY A 49 -58.25 46.04 -52.77
N VAL A 50 -57.66 46.88 -53.62
CA VAL A 50 -57.64 46.71 -55.09
C VAL A 50 -56.38 45.99 -55.60
N PHE A 51 -55.43 45.67 -54.72
CA PHE A 51 -54.16 45.03 -55.09
C PHE A 51 -54.19 43.54 -54.75
N CYS A 52 -53.66 42.70 -55.65
CA CYS A 52 -53.38 41.29 -55.40
C CYS A 52 -51.89 41.12 -55.19
N VAL A 53 -51.47 40.71 -54.00
CA VAL A 53 -50.07 40.49 -53.65
C VAL A 53 -49.77 39.00 -53.80
N GLY A 54 -48.86 38.64 -54.70
CA GLY A 54 -48.34 37.28 -54.81
C GLY A 54 -47.37 36.98 -53.66
N CYS A 55 -47.56 35.86 -52.97
CA CYS A 55 -46.74 35.49 -51.81
C CYS A 55 -45.75 34.35 -52.12
N GLU A 56 -45.67 33.88 -53.36
CA GLU A 56 -44.83 32.72 -53.71
C GLU A 56 -43.33 32.99 -53.59
N ASP A 57 -42.88 34.22 -53.89
CA ASP A 57 -41.48 34.59 -53.70
C ASP A 57 -41.09 34.57 -52.21
N ILE A 58 -41.99 35.02 -51.33
CA ILE A 58 -41.79 35.02 -49.87
C ILE A 58 -41.79 33.59 -49.33
N LYS A 59 -42.74 32.75 -49.78
CA LYS A 59 -42.77 31.32 -49.44
C LYS A 59 -41.48 30.62 -49.85
N SER A 60 -41.06 30.83 -51.09
CA SER A 60 -39.86 30.22 -51.65
C SER A 60 -38.61 30.65 -50.90
N SER A 61 -38.50 31.96 -50.58
CA SER A 61 -37.41 32.50 -49.78
C SER A 61 -37.36 31.90 -48.37
N LEU A 62 -38.48 31.84 -47.65
CA LEU A 62 -38.54 31.28 -46.30
C LEU A 62 -38.20 29.78 -46.28
N LYS A 63 -38.75 29.00 -47.22
CA LYS A 63 -38.39 27.58 -47.36
C LYS A 63 -36.91 27.41 -47.70
N ALA A 64 -36.34 28.26 -48.54
CA ALA A 64 -34.91 28.22 -48.86
C ALA A 64 -34.05 28.52 -47.62
N THR A 65 -34.45 29.50 -46.78
CA THR A 65 -33.76 29.80 -45.52
C THR A 65 -33.80 28.61 -44.56
N VAL A 66 -34.98 27.99 -44.35
CA VAL A 66 -35.10 26.82 -43.46
C VAL A 66 -34.28 25.64 -43.98
N ARG A 67 -34.34 25.35 -45.29
CA ARG A 67 -33.48 24.32 -45.92
C ARG A 67 -31.99 24.61 -45.72
N GLY A 68 -31.59 25.88 -45.81
CA GLY A 68 -30.21 26.31 -45.55
C GLY A 68 -29.77 26.04 -44.11
N VAL A 69 -30.63 26.32 -43.13
CA VAL A 69 -30.36 26.01 -41.70
C VAL A 69 -30.27 24.50 -41.47
N THR A 70 -31.18 23.71 -42.05
CA THR A 70 -31.15 22.24 -41.97
C THR A 70 -29.85 21.68 -42.56
N GLN A 71 -29.42 22.18 -43.72
CA GLN A 71 -28.17 21.76 -44.35
C GLN A 71 -26.96 22.09 -43.48
N LEU A 72 -26.88 23.31 -42.93
CA LEU A 72 -25.80 23.70 -42.02
C LEU A 72 -25.74 22.83 -40.75
N LEU A 73 -26.90 22.45 -40.21
CA LEU A 73 -26.95 21.56 -39.05
C LEU A 73 -26.40 20.17 -39.38
N LEU A 74 -26.76 19.63 -40.55
CA LEU A 74 -26.23 18.36 -41.04
C LEU A 74 -24.74 18.44 -41.36
N ASP A 75 -24.25 19.54 -41.94
CA ASP A 75 -22.83 19.77 -42.20
C ASP A 75 -22.01 19.78 -40.89
N VAL A 76 -22.53 20.43 -39.84
CA VAL A 76 -21.92 20.44 -38.50
C VAL A 76 -21.92 19.05 -37.88
N LEU A 77 -23.02 18.31 -37.98
CA LEU A 77 -23.13 16.94 -37.48
C LEU A 77 -22.14 16.01 -38.19
N ALA A 78 -22.02 16.12 -39.52
CA ALA A 78 -21.06 15.34 -40.32
C ALA A 78 -19.61 15.68 -39.96
N LYS A 79 -19.30 16.96 -39.75
CA LYS A 79 -17.96 17.38 -39.28
C LYS A 79 -17.64 16.77 -37.91
N ARG A 80 -18.59 16.84 -36.96
CA ARG A 80 -18.41 16.28 -35.62
C ARG A 80 -18.25 14.77 -35.63
N PHE A 81 -19.03 14.06 -36.45
CA PHE A 81 -18.87 12.63 -36.68
C PHE A 81 -17.42 12.29 -37.10
N ARG A 82 -16.90 13.00 -38.10
CA ARG A 82 -15.51 12.78 -38.57
C ARG A 82 -14.49 13.04 -37.47
N GLU A 83 -14.62 14.16 -36.75
CA GLU A 83 -13.71 14.53 -35.66
C GLU A 83 -13.73 13.47 -34.55
N GLN A 84 -14.90 13.02 -34.13
CA GLN A 84 -15.05 11.99 -33.11
C GLN A 84 -14.46 10.65 -33.57
N CYS A 85 -14.77 10.20 -34.79
CA CYS A 85 -14.15 9.00 -35.37
C CYS A 85 -12.62 9.10 -35.36
N THR A 86 -12.04 10.23 -35.77
CA THR A 86 -10.58 10.41 -35.77
C THR A 86 -9.97 10.39 -34.38
N GLN A 87 -10.63 10.98 -33.38
CA GLN A 87 -10.17 10.98 -31.99
C GLN A 87 -10.20 9.58 -31.40
N THR A 88 -11.33 8.88 -31.53
CA THR A 88 -11.49 7.53 -31.00
C THR A 88 -10.53 6.54 -31.68
N LEU A 89 -10.32 6.65 -33.00
CA LEU A 89 -9.34 5.83 -33.73
C LEU A 89 -7.89 6.10 -33.28
N GLU A 90 -7.55 7.32 -32.88
CA GLU A 90 -6.22 7.65 -32.36
C GLU A 90 -5.98 6.99 -30.99
N GLU A 91 -7.00 6.90 -30.13
CA GLU A 91 -6.89 6.16 -28.87
C GLU A 91 -6.65 4.66 -29.11
N PHE A 92 -7.37 4.05 -30.06
CA PHE A 92 -7.10 2.66 -30.47
C PHE A 92 -5.69 2.47 -31.04
N ARG A 93 -5.18 3.45 -31.80
CA ARG A 93 -3.81 3.45 -32.32
C ARG A 93 -2.78 3.46 -31.18
N LYS A 94 -2.99 4.30 -30.15
CA LYS A 94 -2.10 4.34 -28.97
C LYS A 94 -2.04 2.98 -28.26
N ILE A 95 -3.20 2.35 -28.03
CA ILE A 95 -3.28 1.01 -27.43
C ILE A 95 -2.53 0.00 -28.29
N SER A 96 -2.74 0.03 -29.62
CA SER A 96 -2.05 -0.85 -30.56
C SER A 96 -0.52 -0.69 -30.53
N ILE A 97 -0.01 0.54 -30.38
CA ILE A 97 1.42 0.80 -30.32
C ILE A 97 2.03 0.17 -29.06
N ILE A 98 1.37 0.31 -27.91
CA ILE A 98 1.85 -0.24 -26.64
C ILE A 98 1.85 -1.77 -26.70
N LEU A 99 0.77 -2.39 -27.17
CA LEU A 99 0.67 -3.85 -27.28
C LEU A 99 1.70 -4.46 -28.23
N LYS A 100 2.15 -3.72 -29.26
CA LYS A 100 3.15 -4.20 -30.23
C LYS A 100 4.59 -4.09 -29.75
N GLN A 101 4.85 -3.39 -28.64
CA GLN A 101 6.21 -3.28 -28.10
C GLN A 101 6.61 -4.60 -27.45
N GLN A 102 7.78 -5.12 -27.81
CA GLN A 102 8.36 -6.26 -27.11
C GLN A 102 9.03 -5.78 -25.82
N PRO A 103 8.72 -6.39 -24.66
CA PRO A 103 9.34 -6.01 -23.41
C PRO A 103 10.84 -6.37 -23.44
N PRO A 104 11.76 -5.41 -23.19
CA PRO A 104 13.19 -5.69 -23.17
C PRO A 104 13.65 -6.44 -21.90
N GLY A 105 12.85 -6.39 -20.83
CA GLY A 105 13.19 -6.98 -19.54
C GLY A 105 11.97 -7.42 -18.73
N ILE A 106 12.26 -7.87 -17.51
CA ILE A 106 11.28 -8.45 -16.57
C ILE A 106 10.32 -7.37 -16.02
N ASP A 107 10.86 -6.18 -15.76
CA ASP A 107 10.09 -5.04 -15.26
C ASP A 107 9.09 -4.57 -16.33
N GLU A 108 9.55 -4.38 -17.58
CA GLU A 108 8.69 -3.98 -18.69
C GLU A 108 7.68 -5.06 -19.09
N LEU A 109 8.02 -6.34 -18.88
CA LEU A 109 7.06 -7.45 -19.05
C LEU A 109 5.93 -7.37 -18.03
N THR A 110 6.23 -6.99 -16.78
CA THR A 110 5.22 -6.81 -15.74
C THR A 110 4.34 -5.60 -16.06
N GLU A 111 4.92 -4.47 -16.45
CA GLU A 111 4.18 -3.27 -16.85
C GLU A 111 3.25 -3.53 -18.04
N LEU A 112 3.73 -4.24 -19.08
CA LEU A 112 2.91 -4.57 -20.24
C LEU A 112 1.76 -5.51 -19.88
N ARG A 113 1.97 -6.44 -18.94
CA ARG A 113 0.92 -7.30 -18.42
C ARG A 113 -0.14 -6.52 -17.65
N GLU A 114 0.26 -5.61 -16.76
CA GLU A 114 -0.69 -4.74 -16.03
C GLU A 114 -1.50 -3.87 -17.01
N PHE A 115 -0.85 -3.33 -18.05
CA PHE A 115 -1.55 -2.61 -19.11
C PHE A 115 -2.57 -3.47 -19.85
N MET A 116 -2.27 -4.76 -20.07
CA MET A 116 -3.21 -5.71 -20.68
C MET A 116 -4.41 -6.02 -19.78
N ASP A 117 -4.19 -6.14 -18.46
CA ASP A 117 -5.27 -6.32 -17.49
C ASP A 117 -6.21 -5.09 -17.46
N ASP A 118 -5.68 -3.89 -17.69
CA ASP A 118 -6.45 -2.64 -17.82
C ASP A 118 -7.11 -2.43 -19.20
N THR A 119 -6.67 -3.15 -20.23
CA THR A 119 -7.13 -2.93 -21.62
C THR A 119 -8.65 -3.11 -21.79
N PRO A 120 -9.31 -4.13 -21.21
CA PRO A 120 -10.76 -4.28 -21.27
C PRO A 120 -11.53 -3.06 -20.77
N ALA A 121 -11.11 -2.46 -19.65
CA ALA A 121 -11.76 -1.26 -19.10
C ALA A 121 -11.63 -0.06 -20.03
N LYS A 122 -10.47 0.10 -20.69
CA LYS A 122 -10.26 1.14 -21.71
C LYS A 122 -11.13 0.91 -22.95
N LEU A 123 -11.32 -0.33 -23.36
CA LEU A 123 -12.22 -0.69 -24.47
C LEU A 123 -13.68 -0.37 -24.17
N GLU A 124 -14.14 -0.63 -22.94
CA GLU A 124 -15.50 -0.28 -22.50
C GLU A 124 -15.74 1.23 -22.52
N ALA A 125 -14.76 2.03 -22.08
CA ALA A 125 -14.84 3.48 -22.16
C ALA A 125 -14.97 3.97 -23.62
N LEU A 126 -14.13 3.44 -24.53
CA LEU A 126 -14.19 3.80 -25.96
C LEU A 126 -15.47 3.30 -26.65
N ALA A 127 -16.09 2.22 -26.16
CA ALA A 127 -17.34 1.71 -26.73
C ALA A 127 -18.50 2.72 -26.62
N VAL A 128 -18.51 3.56 -25.59
CA VAL A 128 -19.48 4.66 -25.44
C VAL A 128 -19.33 5.67 -26.58
N ASP A 129 -18.09 6.04 -26.90
CA ASP A 129 -17.77 6.98 -27.98
C ASP A 129 -18.11 6.40 -29.35
N ILE A 130 -17.84 5.10 -29.56
CA ILE A 130 -18.25 4.39 -30.79
C ILE A 130 -19.76 4.46 -30.96
N LYS A 131 -20.52 4.13 -29.92
CA LYS A 131 -22.00 4.14 -29.97
C LYS A 131 -22.55 5.53 -30.32
N SER A 132 -21.97 6.58 -29.74
CA SER A 132 -22.33 7.95 -30.05
C SER A 132 -22.02 8.32 -31.51
N ALA A 133 -20.84 7.92 -32.03
CA ALA A 133 -20.47 8.17 -33.42
C ALA A 133 -21.36 7.43 -34.42
N LEU A 134 -21.71 6.16 -34.15
CA LEU A 134 -22.63 5.37 -34.96
C LEU A 134 -24.02 6.00 -35.00
N HIS A 135 -24.52 6.50 -33.87
CA HIS A 135 -25.79 7.20 -33.84
C HIS A 135 -25.78 8.48 -34.69
N MET A 136 -24.73 9.30 -34.62
CA MET A 136 -24.61 10.48 -35.50
C MET A 136 -24.64 10.12 -36.98
N PHE A 137 -24.00 9.00 -37.36
CA PHE A 137 -24.04 8.50 -38.72
C PHE A 137 -25.44 8.06 -39.15
N ASP A 138 -26.16 7.32 -38.29
CA ASP A 138 -27.53 6.89 -38.57
C ASP A 138 -28.48 8.08 -38.75
N VAL A 139 -28.28 9.18 -37.99
CA VAL A 139 -29.01 10.44 -38.21
C VAL A 139 -28.71 11.00 -39.60
N LEU A 140 -27.43 11.10 -39.99
CA LEU A 140 -27.03 11.60 -41.32
C LEU A 140 -27.64 10.77 -42.46
N GLU A 141 -27.67 9.44 -42.33
CA GLU A 141 -28.32 8.54 -43.30
C GLU A 141 -29.84 8.74 -43.35
N THR A 142 -30.49 8.85 -42.19
CA THR A 142 -31.94 9.06 -42.08
C THR A 142 -32.38 10.32 -42.83
N PHE A 143 -31.62 11.40 -42.69
CA PHE A 143 -31.88 12.67 -43.38
C PHE A 143 -31.28 12.74 -44.79
N LYS A 144 -30.78 11.62 -45.32
CA LYS A 144 -30.20 11.49 -46.68
C LYS A 144 -29.09 12.51 -46.97
N TYR A 145 -28.30 12.82 -45.96
CA TYR A 145 -27.12 13.67 -46.13
C TYR A 145 -26.11 12.98 -47.05
N ARG A 146 -25.40 13.76 -47.87
CA ARG A 146 -24.40 13.22 -48.81
C ARG A 146 -23.12 12.85 -48.08
N LEU A 147 -23.00 11.59 -47.68
CA LEU A 147 -21.79 11.01 -47.10
C LEU A 147 -20.79 10.61 -48.19
N LEU A 148 -19.50 10.77 -47.88
CA LEU A 148 -18.41 10.34 -48.76
C LEU A 148 -18.01 8.89 -48.47
N VAL A 149 -17.33 8.23 -49.41
CA VAL A 149 -16.83 6.86 -49.21
C VAL A 149 -15.90 6.78 -48.00
N GLU A 150 -15.13 7.84 -47.76
CA GLU A 150 -14.26 7.99 -46.59
C GLU A 150 -15.05 7.96 -45.28
N ASP A 151 -16.27 8.50 -45.24
CA ASP A 151 -17.12 8.50 -44.05
C ASP A 151 -17.61 7.09 -43.71
N HIS A 152 -17.99 6.31 -44.74
CA HIS A 152 -18.33 4.89 -44.59
C HIS A 152 -17.12 4.07 -44.12
N ASN A 153 -15.93 4.36 -44.65
CA ASN A 153 -14.69 3.71 -44.23
C ASN A 153 -14.33 4.03 -42.77
N LEU A 154 -14.54 5.27 -42.32
CA LEU A 154 -14.34 5.67 -40.93
C LEU A 154 -15.30 4.91 -40.00
N ARG A 155 -16.59 4.82 -40.36
CA ARG A 155 -17.58 4.03 -39.62
C ARG A 155 -17.15 2.57 -39.49
N TRP A 156 -16.76 1.95 -40.60
CA TRP A 156 -16.36 0.54 -40.61
C TRP A 156 -15.11 0.29 -39.77
N LYS A 157 -14.07 1.11 -39.94
CA LYS A 157 -12.84 1.02 -39.14
C LYS A 157 -13.13 1.17 -37.66
N LEU A 158 -13.91 2.18 -37.28
CA LEU A 158 -14.27 2.43 -35.89
C LEU A 158 -15.02 1.24 -35.25
N TYR A 159 -15.91 0.60 -36.01
CA TYR A 159 -16.64 -0.59 -35.56
C TYR A 159 -15.72 -1.81 -35.42
N ALA A 160 -14.73 -1.96 -36.29
CA ALA A 160 -13.81 -3.10 -36.30
C ALA A 160 -12.69 -2.99 -35.24
N SER A 161 -12.25 -1.77 -34.90
CA SER A 161 -11.08 -1.55 -34.01
C SER A 161 -11.10 -2.30 -32.67
N PRO A 162 -12.23 -2.42 -31.95
CA PRO A 162 -12.26 -3.22 -30.71
C PRO A 162 -11.89 -4.69 -30.93
N ALA A 163 -12.37 -5.30 -32.02
CA ALA A 163 -12.06 -6.69 -32.33
C ALA A 163 -10.58 -6.87 -32.70
N GLU A 164 -10.01 -5.94 -33.47
CA GLU A 164 -8.59 -5.93 -33.83
C GLU A 164 -7.68 -5.83 -32.58
N ILE A 165 -8.05 -5.00 -31.59
CA ILE A 165 -7.31 -4.90 -30.32
C ILE A 165 -7.40 -6.19 -29.50
N LEU A 166 -8.57 -6.82 -29.43
CA LEU A 166 -8.74 -8.07 -28.69
C LEU A 166 -7.94 -9.22 -29.33
N GLU A 167 -7.93 -9.30 -30.66
CA GLU A 167 -7.10 -10.26 -31.39
C GLU A 167 -5.61 -10.04 -31.11
N LEU A 168 -5.13 -8.79 -31.24
CA LEU A 168 -3.76 -8.41 -30.92
C LEU A 168 -3.41 -8.71 -29.45
N SER A 169 -4.33 -8.43 -28.52
CA SER A 169 -4.15 -8.71 -27.09
C SER A 169 -3.98 -10.21 -26.82
N ASN A 170 -4.71 -11.06 -27.52
CA ASN A 170 -4.58 -12.52 -27.38
C ASN A 170 -3.24 -13.02 -27.96
N GLU A 171 -2.79 -12.48 -29.09
CA GLU A 171 -1.48 -12.78 -29.66
C GLU A 171 -0.35 -12.39 -28.70
N VAL A 172 -0.42 -11.17 -28.14
CA VAL A 172 0.57 -10.66 -27.18
C VAL A 172 0.53 -11.47 -25.89
N ALA A 173 -0.63 -11.83 -25.36
CA ALA A 173 -0.75 -12.69 -24.18
C ALA A 173 -0.01 -14.02 -24.38
N THR A 174 -0.14 -14.60 -25.58
CA THR A 174 0.55 -15.84 -25.95
C THR A 174 2.07 -15.65 -26.05
N SER A 175 2.53 -14.49 -26.58
CA SER A 175 3.95 -14.14 -26.59
C SER A 175 4.51 -13.95 -25.18
N LEU A 176 3.80 -13.23 -24.32
CA LEU A 176 4.23 -12.94 -22.95
C LEU A 176 4.43 -14.19 -22.10
N ILE A 177 3.66 -15.26 -22.34
CA ILE A 177 3.89 -16.55 -21.67
C ILE A 177 5.27 -17.11 -22.06
N LYS A 178 5.64 -17.04 -23.34
CA LYS A 178 6.94 -17.50 -23.84
C LYS A 178 8.07 -16.62 -23.34
N ASP A 179 7.89 -15.29 -23.39
CA ASP A 179 8.88 -14.33 -22.93
C ASP A 179 9.09 -14.44 -21.42
N ARG A 180 8.03 -14.65 -20.64
CA ARG A 180 8.10 -14.92 -19.19
C ARG A 180 8.94 -16.17 -18.89
N ALA A 181 8.73 -17.27 -19.62
CA ALA A 181 9.52 -18.47 -19.43
C ALA A 181 10.99 -18.24 -19.79
N ARG A 182 11.25 -17.60 -20.93
CA ARG A 182 12.61 -17.25 -21.37
C ARG A 182 13.34 -16.35 -20.37
N PHE A 183 12.71 -15.26 -19.91
CA PHE A 183 13.33 -14.36 -18.94
C PHE A 183 13.57 -15.03 -17.58
N LEU A 184 12.71 -15.97 -17.19
CA LEU A 184 12.93 -16.77 -15.99
C LEU A 184 14.14 -17.68 -16.15
N ASP A 185 14.26 -18.39 -17.27
CA ASP A 185 15.42 -19.25 -17.56
C ASP A 185 16.72 -18.42 -17.63
N ASP A 186 16.70 -17.27 -18.32
CA ASP A 186 17.82 -16.35 -18.41
C ASP A 186 18.21 -15.80 -17.02
N MET A 187 17.24 -15.47 -16.16
CA MET A 187 17.48 -15.01 -14.80
C MET A 187 18.11 -16.10 -13.93
N LEU A 188 17.60 -17.34 -13.99
CA LEU A 188 18.15 -18.47 -13.24
C LEU A 188 19.58 -18.80 -13.68
N ALA A 189 19.86 -18.73 -14.98
CA ALA A 189 21.22 -18.88 -15.50
C ALA A 189 22.15 -17.79 -14.95
N GLN A 190 21.73 -16.52 -14.99
CA GLN A 190 22.48 -15.41 -14.42
C GLN A 190 22.72 -15.56 -12.90
N GLN A 191 21.74 -16.06 -12.14
CA GLN A 191 21.89 -16.29 -10.71
C GLN A 191 22.89 -17.42 -10.41
N CYS A 192 22.90 -18.48 -11.22
CA CYS A 192 23.90 -19.54 -11.12
C CYS A 192 25.33 -19.01 -11.39
N GLU A 193 25.51 -18.19 -12.44
CA GLU A 193 26.79 -17.54 -12.73
C GLU A 193 27.20 -16.54 -11.63
N PHE A 194 26.23 -15.80 -11.08
CA PHE A 194 26.45 -14.87 -10.00
C PHE A 194 26.85 -15.58 -8.70
N ALA A 195 26.27 -16.74 -8.40
CA ALA A 195 26.66 -17.56 -7.25
C ALA A 195 28.14 -17.98 -7.33
N ALA A 196 28.62 -18.39 -8.51
CA ALA A 196 30.05 -18.66 -8.73
C ALA A 196 30.91 -17.42 -8.51
N THR A 197 30.45 -16.25 -8.98
CA THR A 197 31.14 -14.98 -8.77
C THR A 197 31.25 -14.60 -7.29
N ILE A 198 30.24 -14.89 -6.47
CA ILE A 198 30.29 -14.65 -5.01
C ILE A 198 31.38 -15.53 -4.37
N VAL A 199 31.46 -16.81 -4.77
CA VAL A 199 32.50 -17.72 -4.30
C VAL A 199 33.89 -17.22 -4.69
N ASP A 200 34.08 -16.81 -5.94
CA ASP A 200 35.35 -16.25 -6.42
C ASP A 200 35.76 -14.99 -5.63
N ILE A 201 34.80 -14.10 -5.32
CA ILE A 201 35.06 -12.92 -4.50
C ILE A 201 35.44 -13.33 -3.07
N ALA A 202 34.76 -14.31 -2.49
CA ALA A 202 35.07 -14.82 -1.16
C ALA A 202 36.48 -15.43 -1.09
N ASP A 203 36.88 -16.21 -2.10
CA ASP A 203 38.20 -16.82 -2.19
C ASP A 203 39.31 -15.77 -2.33
N VAL A 204 39.09 -14.73 -3.15
CA VAL A 204 40.04 -13.60 -3.25
C VAL A 204 40.15 -12.86 -1.92
N VAL A 205 39.04 -12.63 -1.21
CA VAL A 205 39.05 -11.97 0.09
C VAL A 205 39.76 -12.81 1.15
N ALA A 206 39.55 -14.13 1.16
CA ALA A 206 40.27 -15.06 2.03
C ALA A 206 41.77 -15.09 1.71
N GLY A 207 42.14 -14.98 0.43
CA GLY A 207 43.52 -14.88 -0.03
C GLY A 207 44.28 -13.70 0.54
N PHE A 208 43.59 -12.61 0.94
CA PHE A 208 44.24 -11.47 1.56
C PHE A 208 44.91 -11.79 2.91
N ALA A 209 44.45 -12.83 3.61
CA ALA A 209 45.05 -13.27 4.87
C ALA A 209 46.49 -13.81 4.70
N ASN A 210 46.87 -14.24 3.49
CA ASN A 210 48.18 -14.82 3.22
C ASN A 210 49.26 -13.78 2.85
N PHE A 211 48.90 -12.50 2.72
CA PHE A 211 49.88 -11.45 2.44
C PHE A 211 50.56 -10.99 3.73
N THR A 212 51.72 -11.58 4.00
CA THR A 212 52.57 -11.24 5.15
C THR A 212 53.73 -10.28 4.80
N ASP A 213 53.90 -9.98 3.51
CA ASP A 213 55.02 -9.18 2.99
C ASP A 213 54.67 -7.68 2.90
N THR A 214 55.29 -6.88 3.77
CA THR A 214 55.13 -5.42 3.86
C THR A 214 55.65 -4.67 2.63
N SER A 215 56.48 -5.31 1.80
CA SER A 215 57.08 -4.71 0.59
C SER A 215 56.07 -4.55 -0.55
N LYS A 216 55.05 -5.42 -0.60
CA LYS A 216 54.02 -5.46 -1.66
C LYS A 216 52.70 -4.81 -1.25
N LEU A 217 52.71 -4.10 -0.13
CA LEU A 217 51.52 -3.50 0.47
C LEU A 217 50.73 -2.65 -0.55
N ALA A 218 51.42 -1.86 -1.38
CA ALA A 218 50.80 -1.00 -2.39
C ALA A 218 49.99 -1.79 -3.44
N GLU A 219 50.55 -2.86 -4.02
CA GLU A 219 49.85 -3.71 -4.99
C GLU A 219 48.65 -4.44 -4.37
N VAL A 220 48.80 -4.90 -3.13
CA VAL A 220 47.69 -5.49 -2.36
C VAL A 220 46.57 -4.47 -2.12
N TYR A 221 46.90 -3.17 -2.01
CA TYR A 221 45.90 -2.12 -1.86
C TYR A 221 45.01 -1.97 -3.08
N ASP A 222 45.63 -1.88 -4.25
CA ASP A 222 44.93 -1.64 -5.49
C ASP A 222 44.03 -2.85 -5.82
N SER A 223 44.51 -4.06 -5.51
CA SER A 223 43.71 -5.28 -5.54
C SER A 223 42.54 -5.24 -4.54
N VAL A 224 42.76 -4.81 -3.29
CA VAL A 224 41.69 -4.64 -2.29
C VAL A 224 40.64 -3.63 -2.73
N LEU A 225 41.04 -2.50 -3.31
CA LEU A 225 40.10 -1.49 -3.83
C LEU A 225 39.27 -2.04 -5.00
N ALA A 226 39.91 -2.72 -5.96
CA ALA A 226 39.22 -3.34 -7.09
C ALA A 226 38.22 -4.42 -6.64
N VAL A 227 38.58 -5.22 -5.62
CA VAL A 227 37.67 -6.21 -5.03
C VAL A 227 36.52 -5.52 -4.28
N GLY A 228 36.77 -4.39 -3.62
CA GLY A 228 35.74 -3.57 -2.98
C GLY A 228 34.69 -3.07 -3.97
N GLU A 229 35.11 -2.52 -5.10
CA GLU A 229 34.19 -2.09 -6.16
C GLU A 229 33.37 -3.26 -6.73
N ARG A 230 33.99 -4.43 -6.88
CA ARG A 230 33.28 -5.67 -7.27
C ARG A 230 32.24 -6.09 -6.24
N ILE A 231 32.55 -6.05 -4.94
CA ILE A 231 31.61 -6.38 -3.86
C ILE A 231 30.41 -5.42 -3.89
N ASP A 232 30.65 -4.12 -3.99
CA ASP A 232 29.58 -3.11 -4.01
C ASP A 232 28.68 -3.30 -5.25
N PHE A 233 29.26 -3.60 -6.42
CA PHE A 233 28.50 -3.93 -7.62
C PHE A 233 27.68 -5.22 -7.46
N SER A 234 28.26 -6.27 -6.88
CA SER A 234 27.55 -7.52 -6.58
C SER A 234 26.38 -7.31 -5.60
N ILE A 235 26.52 -6.43 -4.60
CA ILE A 235 25.42 -6.08 -3.70
C ILE A 235 24.27 -5.40 -4.45
N GLN A 236 24.57 -4.52 -5.42
CA GLN A 236 23.53 -3.92 -6.25
C GLN A 236 22.86 -4.95 -7.17
N GLN A 237 23.62 -5.87 -7.77
CA GLN A 237 23.05 -6.97 -8.55
C GLN A 237 22.14 -7.88 -7.72
N ALA A 238 22.54 -8.24 -6.50
CA ALA A 238 21.74 -9.04 -5.58
C ALA A 238 20.37 -8.38 -5.28
N LYS A 239 20.33 -7.05 -5.11
CA LYS A 239 19.05 -6.32 -4.95
C LYS A 239 18.15 -6.44 -6.18
N VAL A 240 18.73 -6.34 -7.38
CA VAL A 240 17.99 -6.47 -8.65
C VAL A 240 17.43 -7.88 -8.80
N PHE A 241 18.20 -8.92 -8.47
CA PHE A 241 17.70 -10.31 -8.47
C PHE A 241 16.56 -10.50 -7.48
N ASN A 242 16.71 -10.02 -6.24
CA ASN A 242 15.66 -10.13 -5.22
C ASN A 242 14.37 -9.41 -5.62
N HIS A 243 14.47 -8.27 -6.32
CA HIS A 243 13.32 -7.57 -6.88
C HIS A 243 12.65 -8.37 -8.00
N ARG A 244 13.43 -8.90 -8.95
CA ARG A 244 12.93 -9.74 -10.05
C ARG A 244 12.28 -11.04 -9.58
N GLU A 245 12.83 -11.67 -8.55
CA GLU A 245 12.23 -12.86 -7.90
C GLU A 245 10.84 -12.57 -7.34
N ARG A 246 10.65 -11.40 -6.70
CA ARG A 246 9.33 -10.96 -6.23
C ARG A 246 8.35 -10.75 -7.37
N LEU A 247 8.78 -10.14 -8.49
CA LEU A 247 7.93 -9.95 -9.68
C LEU A 247 7.45 -11.29 -10.27
N PHE A 248 8.29 -12.33 -10.18
CA PHE A 248 7.91 -13.69 -10.57
C PHE A 248 7.18 -14.50 -9.48
N GLY A 249 7.04 -13.96 -8.25
CA GLY A 249 6.39 -14.62 -7.12
C GLY A 249 7.23 -15.75 -6.51
N ARG A 250 8.56 -15.69 -6.63
CA ARG A 250 9.48 -16.66 -6.05
C ARG A 250 9.99 -16.23 -4.68
N GLU A 251 10.43 -17.20 -3.89
CA GLU A 251 11.16 -16.95 -2.66
C GLU A 251 12.47 -16.22 -2.97
N VAL A 252 12.78 -15.21 -2.15
CA VAL A 252 13.94 -14.36 -2.36
C VAL A 252 15.20 -15.11 -1.95
N THR A 253 16.21 -15.12 -2.83
CA THR A 253 17.48 -15.77 -2.55
C THR A 253 18.25 -15.05 -1.43
N ASP A 254 18.79 -15.81 -0.48
CA ASP A 254 19.59 -15.25 0.62
C ASP A 254 21.02 -14.93 0.17
N TYR A 255 21.34 -13.64 0.09
CA TYR A 255 22.66 -13.12 -0.22
C TYR A 255 23.42 -12.58 1.01
N THR A 256 23.07 -13.00 2.24
CA THR A 256 23.74 -12.59 3.49
C THR A 256 25.26 -12.77 3.48
N SER A 257 25.77 -13.75 2.72
CA SER A 257 27.20 -13.98 2.46
C SER A 257 27.93 -12.73 1.96
N LEU A 258 27.32 -11.96 1.04
CA LEU A 258 27.91 -10.73 0.49
C LEU A 258 28.03 -9.63 1.55
N ILE A 259 27.06 -9.54 2.48
CA ILE A 259 27.09 -8.58 3.59
C ILE A 259 28.22 -8.93 4.56
N LYS A 260 28.43 -10.24 4.83
CA LYS A 260 29.56 -10.70 5.65
C LYS A 260 30.90 -10.35 5.00
N ILE A 261 31.04 -10.58 3.70
CA ILE A 261 32.23 -10.22 2.92
C ILE A 261 32.48 -8.70 2.95
N GLN A 262 31.43 -7.89 2.81
CA GLN A 262 31.51 -6.42 2.87
C GLN A 262 31.99 -5.93 4.24
N LYS A 263 31.54 -6.56 5.34
CA LYS A 263 32.01 -6.23 6.69
C LYS A 263 33.50 -6.52 6.88
N VAL A 264 33.97 -7.68 6.41
CA VAL A 264 35.40 -8.05 6.43
C VAL A 264 36.23 -7.03 5.62
N TYR A 265 35.75 -6.66 4.43
CA TYR A 265 36.34 -5.59 3.61
C TYR A 265 36.40 -4.23 4.34
N GLY A 266 35.33 -3.83 5.02
CA GLY A 266 35.26 -2.59 5.79
C GLY A 266 36.33 -2.50 6.88
N GLY A 267 36.62 -3.61 7.56
CA GLY A 267 37.69 -3.71 8.55
C GLY A 267 39.09 -3.49 7.96
N ILE A 268 39.38 -4.13 6.81
CA ILE A 268 40.66 -4.01 6.10
C ILE A 268 40.90 -2.56 5.60
N LYS A 269 39.86 -1.90 5.11
CA LYS A 269 39.92 -0.50 4.65
C LYS A 269 40.16 0.50 5.80
N ALA A 270 39.58 0.24 6.97
CA ALA A 270 39.75 1.07 8.16
C ALA A 270 41.17 0.97 8.73
N LEU A 271 41.71 -0.26 8.85
CA LEU A 271 43.07 -0.53 9.36
C LEU A 271 44.14 0.24 8.58
N ARG A 272 43.96 0.38 7.27
CA ARG A 272 44.95 1.05 6.42
C ARG A 272 44.83 2.57 6.34
N ARG A 273 43.64 3.13 6.57
CA ARG A 273 43.49 4.58 6.82
C ARG A 273 44.30 4.99 8.04
N VAL A 274 44.28 4.16 9.08
CA VAL A 274 45.08 4.37 10.29
C VAL A 274 46.58 4.28 9.96
N GLU A 275 47.01 3.29 9.18
CA GLU A 275 48.42 3.14 8.77
C GLU A 275 48.93 4.32 7.91
N LYS A 276 48.13 4.80 6.95
CA LYS A 276 48.48 5.94 6.07
C LYS A 276 48.57 7.25 6.85
N VAL A 277 47.64 7.49 7.78
CA VAL A 277 47.67 8.67 8.68
C VAL A 277 48.89 8.63 9.62
N LEU A 278 49.32 7.42 10.04
CA LEU A 278 50.50 7.24 10.88
C LEU A 278 51.83 7.44 10.10
N GLN A 279 51.88 7.02 8.83
CA GLN A 279 53.03 7.28 7.94
C GLN A 279 53.15 8.75 7.55
N GLU A 280 52.05 9.42 7.20
CA GLU A 280 52.02 10.84 6.84
C GLU A 280 52.43 11.77 8.00
N ARG A 281 52.31 11.31 9.25
CA ARG A 281 52.69 12.07 10.46
C ARG A 281 54.07 11.71 11.04
N ASN A 282 54.84 10.82 10.40
CA ASN A 282 56.22 10.51 10.76
C ASN A 282 56.42 10.00 12.23
N LEU A 283 55.49 9.20 12.74
CA LEU A 283 55.52 8.66 14.11
C LEU A 283 55.97 7.18 14.14
N LEU A 284 57.25 6.94 13.86
CA LEU A 284 57.87 5.61 13.82
C LEU A 284 57.72 4.79 15.13
N ALA A 285 57.64 5.45 16.29
CA ALA A 285 57.47 4.78 17.59
C ALA A 285 56.05 4.24 17.83
N VAL A 286 55.03 4.82 17.17
CA VAL A 286 53.63 4.38 17.26
C VAL A 286 53.37 3.25 16.28
N LEU A 287 54.06 3.25 15.13
CA LEU A 287 54.03 2.19 14.14
C LEU A 287 54.55 0.85 14.70
N ALA A 288 55.64 0.88 15.48
CA ALA A 288 56.18 -0.30 16.17
C ALA A 288 55.23 -0.86 17.25
N LYS A 289 54.44 0.02 17.90
CA LYS A 289 53.40 -0.36 18.87
C LYS A 289 52.15 -0.87 18.18
N ALA A 290 51.75 -0.29 17.05
CA ALA A 290 50.64 -0.74 16.23
C ALA A 290 50.92 -2.11 15.59
N SER A 291 52.15 -2.37 15.14
CA SER A 291 52.57 -3.70 14.68
C SER A 291 52.64 -4.74 15.80
N GLY A 292 52.98 -4.33 17.03
CA GLY A 292 52.89 -5.19 18.22
C GLY A 292 51.43 -5.55 18.56
N VAL A 293 50.54 -4.55 18.51
CA VAL A 293 49.09 -4.73 18.66
C VAL A 293 48.50 -5.58 17.53
N MET A 294 49.04 -5.52 16.29
CA MET A 294 48.64 -6.43 15.20
C MET A 294 49.06 -7.89 15.43
N SER A 295 50.17 -8.14 16.11
CA SER A 295 50.57 -9.50 16.52
C SER A 295 49.69 -10.04 17.64
N GLU A 296 49.25 -9.17 18.56
CA GLU A 296 48.31 -9.52 19.63
C GLU A 296 46.87 -9.70 19.10
N LEU A 297 46.48 -8.94 18.05
CA LEU A 297 45.21 -9.10 17.31
C LEU A 297 45.13 -10.37 16.46
N ALA A 298 46.27 -10.95 16.06
CA ALA A 298 46.31 -12.25 15.38
C ALA A 298 46.01 -13.43 16.33
N GLU A 299 46.23 -13.25 17.64
CA GLU A 299 45.81 -14.21 18.69
C GLU A 299 44.41 -13.90 19.25
N PHE A 300 43.91 -12.67 19.08
CA PHE A 300 42.57 -12.26 19.51
C PHE A 300 41.50 -12.59 18.47
N LYS A 301 40.70 -13.64 18.74
CA LYS A 301 39.42 -13.89 18.06
C LYS A 301 38.51 -12.65 18.20
N PRO A 302 37.73 -12.27 17.17
CA PRO A 302 37.24 -10.91 17.01
C PRO A 302 36.15 -10.56 18.03
N LEU A 303 36.49 -9.75 19.04
CA LEU A 303 35.56 -8.92 19.78
C LEU A 303 35.13 -7.76 18.88
N GLY A 304 34.22 -8.05 17.96
CA GLY A 304 33.63 -7.09 17.04
C GLY A 304 32.23 -6.67 17.47
N GLN A 305 31.98 -6.34 18.75
CA GLN A 305 30.69 -5.78 19.20
C GLN A 305 30.76 -4.76 20.35
N ASP A 306 31.94 -4.35 20.85
CA ASP A 306 32.02 -3.45 22.01
C ASP A 306 31.67 -1.97 21.71
N ASP A 307 31.56 -1.59 20.43
CA ASP A 307 31.16 -0.22 20.06
C ASP A 307 29.64 0.02 20.20
N ALA A 308 28.83 -1.05 20.30
CA ALA A 308 27.39 -0.95 20.53
C ALA A 308 27.05 -0.65 22.00
N TYR A 309 27.81 -1.21 22.95
CA TYR A 309 27.54 -1.06 24.40
C TYR A 309 27.83 0.35 24.91
N CYS A 310 28.86 1.01 24.36
CA CYS A 310 29.23 2.37 24.80
C CYS A 310 28.36 3.47 24.18
N GLN A 311 27.74 3.24 23.01
CA GLN A 311 26.91 4.24 22.32
C GLN A 311 25.47 4.31 22.86
N THR A 312 24.96 3.26 23.52
CA THR A 312 23.58 3.18 24.02
C THR A 312 23.37 3.78 25.41
N ARG A 313 24.40 4.31 26.06
CA ARG A 313 24.33 4.80 27.46
C ARG A 313 23.56 6.11 27.68
N LYS A 314 22.77 6.58 26.71
CA LYS A 314 21.91 7.76 26.86
C LYS A 314 20.44 7.37 26.77
N ALA A 315 19.88 7.23 27.97
CA ALA A 315 18.47 7.31 28.33
C ALA A 315 17.56 6.16 27.85
N SER A 316 17.41 5.14 28.72
CA SER A 316 16.11 4.50 28.97
C SER A 316 16.14 3.61 30.22
N ALA A 317 14.97 3.44 30.85
CA ALA A 317 14.68 2.51 31.95
C ALA A 317 14.93 1.03 31.62
N THR A 318 14.95 0.64 30.34
CA THR A 318 15.31 -0.72 29.88
C THR A 318 16.75 -1.11 30.24
N LEU A 319 17.68 -0.14 30.26
CA LEU A 319 19.08 -0.38 30.62
C LEU A 319 19.28 -0.68 32.12
N LEU A 320 18.41 -0.19 33.00
CA LEU A 320 18.51 -0.43 34.45
C LEU A 320 18.23 -1.90 34.81
N LEU A 321 17.29 -2.54 34.10
CA LEU A 321 16.98 -3.96 34.28
C LEU A 321 18.12 -4.83 33.76
N LEU A 322 18.72 -4.43 32.63
CA LEU A 322 19.84 -5.14 32.01
C LEU A 322 21.13 -5.03 32.85
N ASP A 323 21.38 -3.85 33.42
CA ASP A 323 22.46 -3.62 34.39
C ASP A 323 22.26 -4.52 35.62
N SER A 324 21.03 -4.62 36.14
CA SER A 324 20.74 -5.49 37.30
C SER A 324 21.04 -6.97 37.04
N GLN A 325 20.75 -7.49 35.84
CA GLN A 325 21.08 -8.86 35.43
C GLN A 325 22.59 -9.09 35.28
N LEU A 326 23.31 -8.08 34.82
CA LEU A 326 24.76 -8.10 34.71
C LEU A 326 25.43 -8.07 36.10
N PHE A 327 24.89 -7.30 37.05
CA PHE A 327 25.38 -7.22 38.43
C PHE A 327 25.02 -8.44 39.29
N GLU A 328 23.87 -9.08 39.09
CA GLU A 328 23.50 -10.34 39.76
C GLU A 328 24.50 -11.46 39.47
N ARG A 329 25.03 -11.53 38.25
CA ARG A 329 25.93 -12.61 37.81
C ARG A 329 27.40 -12.35 38.14
N ILE A 330 27.78 -11.08 38.38
CA ILE A 330 29.11 -10.66 38.86
C ILE A 330 29.22 -10.76 40.40
N GLY A 331 28.09 -10.83 41.11
CA GLY A 331 28.03 -11.31 42.49
C GLY A 331 28.31 -10.28 43.60
N GLU A 332 27.77 -9.06 43.51
CA GLU A 332 27.24 -8.22 44.64
C GLU A 332 26.92 -6.75 44.20
N PRO A 333 26.15 -5.94 45.00
CA PRO A 333 24.99 -5.21 44.48
C PRO A 333 25.25 -3.74 44.10
N GLN A 334 24.35 -3.27 43.21
CA GLN A 334 23.87 -1.90 42.96
C GLN A 334 24.87 -0.73 43.06
N LEU A 335 25.03 -0.03 41.93
CA LEU A 335 25.65 1.29 41.90
C LEU A 335 24.70 2.34 42.49
N ASP A 336 25.21 3.16 43.40
CA ASP A 336 24.56 4.40 43.81
C ASP A 336 24.31 5.30 42.59
N GLU A 337 23.09 5.84 42.49
CA GLU A 337 22.67 6.75 41.42
C GLU A 337 23.69 7.89 41.24
N GLY A 338 24.45 7.85 40.15
CA GLY A 338 25.37 8.92 39.76
C GLY A 338 26.83 8.54 39.49
N THR A 339 27.24 7.28 39.65
CA THR A 339 28.63 6.88 39.34
C THR A 339 28.83 6.53 37.85
N THR A 340 29.61 7.36 37.14
CA THR A 340 30.08 7.05 35.79
C THR A 340 31.11 5.91 35.83
N LEU A 341 30.66 4.66 35.64
CA LEU A 341 31.56 3.53 35.35
C LEU A 341 32.47 3.86 34.16
N THR A 342 33.79 3.78 34.36
CA THR A 342 34.80 3.88 33.31
C THR A 342 35.25 2.48 32.88
N LEU A 343 35.67 2.31 31.63
CA LEU A 343 36.09 1.00 31.06
C LEU A 343 37.12 0.27 31.95
N ASN A 344 38.04 1.00 32.57
CA ASN A 344 39.02 0.44 33.50
C ASN A 344 38.37 -0.20 34.74
N SER A 345 37.30 0.40 35.29
CA SER A 345 36.58 -0.16 36.45
C SER A 345 35.82 -1.45 36.12
N LEU A 346 35.52 -1.69 34.85
CA LEU A 346 34.84 -2.89 34.37
C LEU A 346 35.85 -4.01 34.03
N LEU A 347 37.01 -3.63 33.49
CA LEU A 347 38.13 -4.54 33.26
C LEU A 347 38.72 -5.08 34.58
N ASP A 348 38.87 -4.23 35.59
CA ASP A 348 39.32 -4.62 36.94
C ASP A 348 38.32 -5.56 37.65
N LYS A 349 37.04 -5.53 37.24
CA LYS A 349 35.96 -6.37 37.77
C LYS A 349 35.77 -7.70 37.03
N GLY A 350 36.67 -8.05 36.12
CA GLY A 350 36.71 -9.38 35.50
C GLY A 350 35.74 -9.59 34.34
N ILE A 351 35.28 -8.53 33.66
CA ILE A 351 34.42 -8.62 32.46
C ILE A 351 35.04 -9.50 31.36
N ALA A 352 36.37 -9.58 31.30
CA ALA A 352 37.08 -10.46 30.36
C ALA A 352 36.72 -11.95 30.50
N SER A 353 36.18 -12.38 31.65
CA SER A 353 35.74 -13.76 31.89
C SER A 353 34.29 -14.05 31.49
N CYS A 354 33.53 -13.03 31.09
CA CYS A 354 32.09 -13.10 30.78
C CYS A 354 31.74 -12.48 29.41
N THR A 355 32.68 -12.45 28.46
CA THR A 355 32.51 -11.80 27.14
C THR A 355 31.32 -12.31 26.34
N ASP A 356 31.08 -13.63 26.31
CA ASP A 356 29.98 -14.21 25.52
C ASP A 356 28.60 -13.74 26.03
N PHE A 357 28.47 -13.58 27.35
CA PHE A 357 27.24 -13.08 27.98
C PHE A 357 27.04 -11.58 27.72
N VAL A 358 28.11 -10.78 27.73
CA VAL A 358 28.03 -9.34 27.44
C VAL A 358 27.61 -9.09 25.99
N VAL A 359 28.06 -9.93 25.05
CA VAL A 359 27.65 -9.89 23.65
C VAL A 359 26.16 -10.22 23.50
N GLU A 360 25.69 -11.33 24.08
CA GLU A 360 24.26 -11.70 24.04
C GLU A 360 23.37 -10.62 24.66
N LEU A 361 23.80 -10.05 25.79
CA LEU A 361 23.09 -9.00 26.50
C LEU A 361 23.08 -7.68 25.71
N GLY A 362 24.18 -7.34 25.02
CA GLY A 362 24.26 -6.19 24.12
C GLY A 362 23.36 -6.32 22.89
N GLU A 363 23.24 -7.52 22.31
CA GLU A 363 22.32 -7.80 21.21
C GLU A 363 20.86 -7.65 21.65
N LEU A 364 20.50 -8.18 22.84
CA LEU A 364 19.18 -8.00 23.44
C LEU A 364 18.87 -6.51 23.68
N ALA A 365 19.79 -5.77 24.31
CA ALA A 365 19.64 -4.34 24.57
C ALA A 365 19.39 -3.52 23.31
N THR A 366 20.11 -3.86 22.23
CA THR A 366 20.00 -3.16 20.95
C THR A 366 18.63 -3.38 20.32
N LYS A 367 18.09 -4.60 20.41
CA LYS A 367 16.76 -4.93 19.90
C LYS A 367 15.66 -4.31 20.76
N GLU A 368 15.80 -4.29 22.07
CA GLU A 368 14.84 -3.65 22.99
C GLU A 368 14.80 -2.13 22.79
N SER A 369 15.97 -1.47 22.69
CA SER A 369 16.05 -0.02 22.42
C SER A 369 15.41 0.37 21.10
N TYR A 370 15.49 -0.50 20.08
CA TYR A 370 14.82 -0.26 18.81
C TYR A 370 13.28 -0.27 18.97
N LEU A 371 12.73 -1.26 19.68
CA LEU A 371 11.28 -1.34 19.92
C LEU A 371 10.78 -0.13 20.71
N GLU A 372 11.55 0.28 21.71
CA GLU A 372 11.22 1.44 22.53
C GLU A 372 11.22 2.74 21.71
N LYS A 373 12.25 2.97 20.89
CA LYS A 373 12.30 4.13 20.01
C LYS A 373 11.12 4.15 19.04
N ALA A 374 10.78 3.00 18.45
CA ALA A 374 9.62 2.90 17.57
C ALA A 374 8.32 3.29 18.30
N LEU A 375 8.12 2.80 19.52
CA LEU A 375 6.94 3.12 20.34
C LEU A 375 6.89 4.61 20.72
N GLN A 376 8.02 5.20 21.11
CA GLN A 376 8.10 6.62 21.47
C GLN A 376 7.87 7.53 20.26
N THR A 377 8.43 7.20 19.09
CA THR A 377 8.19 7.96 17.86
C THR A 377 6.70 7.97 17.50
N MET A 378 6.04 6.80 17.52
CA MET A 378 4.60 6.74 17.27
C MET A 378 3.82 7.62 18.26
N LYS A 379 4.09 7.51 19.56
CA LYS A 379 3.44 8.35 20.60
C LYS A 379 3.65 9.85 20.35
N ALA A 380 4.88 10.26 20.03
CA ALA A 380 5.24 11.66 19.79
C ALA A 380 4.56 12.24 18.55
N GLU A 381 4.36 11.44 17.50
CA GLU A 381 3.65 11.88 16.29
C GLU A 381 2.17 12.13 16.59
N TRP A 382 1.51 11.27 17.38
CA TRP A 382 0.11 11.46 17.80
C TRP A 382 -0.10 12.67 18.72
N GLU A 383 0.88 13.02 19.55
CA GLU A 383 0.81 14.23 20.40
C GLU A 383 0.74 15.53 19.58
N GLN A 384 1.24 15.54 18.35
CA GLN A 384 1.29 16.73 17.50
C GLN A 384 0.04 16.93 16.64
N ILE A 385 -0.84 15.92 16.54
CA ILE A 385 -2.03 15.98 15.70
C ILE A 385 -3.09 16.85 16.37
N LYS A 386 -3.58 17.85 15.64
CA LYS A 386 -4.69 18.72 16.04
C LYS A 386 -5.81 18.61 15.03
N PHE A 387 -7.03 18.42 15.51
CA PHE A 387 -8.22 18.46 14.65
C PHE A 387 -8.45 19.90 14.17
N ASP A 388 -8.53 20.09 12.86
CA ASP A 388 -8.85 21.39 12.25
C ASP A 388 -10.36 21.49 12.00
N PHE A 389 -10.96 22.59 12.46
CA PHE A 389 -12.41 22.85 12.38
C PHE A 389 -12.67 24.19 11.66
N PRO A 390 -12.45 24.26 10.34
CA PRO A 390 -12.42 25.53 9.63
C PRO A 390 -13.80 26.19 9.43
N GLU A 391 -14.93 25.44 9.50
CA GLU A 391 -16.26 25.99 9.19
C GLU A 391 -17.37 25.40 10.10
N THR A 392 -18.33 26.25 10.50
CA THR A 392 -19.61 25.86 11.11
C THR A 392 -20.63 25.49 10.02
N TYR A 393 -21.36 24.38 10.19
CA TYR A 393 -22.37 23.94 9.24
C TYR A 393 -23.59 24.88 9.25
N LYS A 394 -24.04 25.29 8.05
CA LYS A 394 -25.12 26.28 7.80
C LYS A 394 -26.23 26.25 8.87
N ASP A 395 -26.32 27.34 9.64
CA ASP A 395 -27.35 27.65 10.67
C ASP A 395 -27.56 26.61 11.80
N THR A 396 -26.60 25.70 12.01
CA THR A 396 -26.56 24.84 13.21
C THR A 396 -25.24 25.09 13.95
N ASP A 397 -25.26 25.14 15.28
CA ASP A 397 -24.06 25.24 16.14
C ASP A 397 -23.21 23.95 16.08
N THR A 398 -22.87 23.46 14.89
CA THR A 398 -22.09 22.24 14.66
C THR A 398 -20.91 22.53 13.74
N TYR A 399 -19.74 21.95 14.09
CA TYR A 399 -18.48 22.15 13.38
C TYR A 399 -18.25 21.02 12.37
N ILE A 400 -17.72 21.35 11.19
CA ILE A 400 -17.36 20.35 10.18
C ILE A 400 -15.87 20.02 10.32
N LEU A 401 -15.57 18.76 10.64
CA LEU A 401 -14.23 18.21 10.61
C LEU A 401 -13.81 17.98 9.14
N LYS A 402 -12.72 18.61 8.69
CA LYS A 402 -12.12 18.40 7.35
C LYS A 402 -10.68 17.90 7.50
N GLY A 403 -10.17 17.18 6.51
CA GLY A 403 -8.77 16.71 6.49
C GLY A 403 -8.49 15.42 7.26
N THR A 404 -9.49 14.54 7.42
CA THR A 404 -9.33 13.27 8.15
C THR A 404 -8.48 12.24 7.41
N ASP A 405 -8.24 12.40 6.12
CA ASP A 405 -7.56 11.40 5.28
C ASP A 405 -6.10 11.17 5.72
N GLU A 406 -5.40 12.23 6.13
CA GLU A 406 -4.02 12.14 6.66
C GLU A 406 -3.99 11.45 8.03
N ILE A 407 -5.00 11.69 8.87
CA ILE A 407 -5.14 11.07 10.19
C ILE A 407 -5.44 9.57 10.04
N VAL A 408 -6.29 9.19 9.07
CA VAL A 408 -6.62 7.80 8.78
C VAL A 408 -5.42 7.06 8.18
N ALA A 409 -4.67 7.69 7.27
CA ALA A 409 -3.45 7.09 6.71
C ALA A 409 -2.39 6.82 7.80
N LEU A 410 -2.16 7.79 8.69
CA LEU A 410 -1.25 7.64 9.82
C LEU A 410 -1.73 6.58 10.82
N LEU A 411 -3.04 6.47 11.03
CA LEU A 411 -3.65 5.41 11.84
C LEU A 411 -3.33 4.02 11.28
N ASP A 412 -3.52 3.82 9.99
CA ASP A 412 -3.26 2.52 9.34
C ASP A 412 -1.77 2.14 9.38
N GLU A 413 -0.88 3.11 9.17
CA GLU A 413 0.57 2.91 9.30
C GLU A 413 0.95 2.47 10.72
N HIS A 414 0.47 3.19 11.73
CA HIS A 414 0.77 2.88 13.13
C HIS A 414 0.13 1.59 13.63
N ILE A 415 -1.00 1.16 13.04
CA ILE A 415 -1.56 -0.19 13.28
C ILE A 415 -0.58 -1.26 12.78
N MET A 416 -0.06 -1.14 11.55
CA MET A 416 0.87 -2.14 11.02
C MET A 416 2.18 -2.18 11.81
N THR A 417 2.73 -1.02 12.18
CA THR A 417 3.94 -0.95 13.01
C THR A 417 3.70 -1.55 14.39
N THR A 418 2.55 -1.27 15.02
CA THR A 418 2.19 -1.82 16.34
C THR A 418 2.00 -3.34 16.28
N GLN A 419 1.39 -3.88 15.22
CA GLN A 419 1.31 -5.33 15.00
C GLN A 419 2.71 -5.95 14.91
N GLY A 420 3.64 -5.31 14.18
CA GLY A 420 5.04 -5.73 14.12
C GLY A 420 5.73 -5.79 15.49
N LEU A 421 5.47 -4.79 16.36
CA LEU A 421 5.99 -4.78 17.74
C LEU A 421 5.39 -5.91 18.60
N GLN A 422 4.10 -6.23 18.43
CA GLN A 422 3.42 -7.30 19.17
C GLN A 422 3.93 -8.71 18.85
N PHE A 423 4.47 -8.93 17.65
CA PHE A 423 5.09 -10.20 17.24
C PHE A 423 6.59 -10.27 17.55
N SER A 424 7.19 -9.21 18.09
CA SER A 424 8.59 -9.23 18.47
C SER A 424 8.83 -10.16 19.66
N ILE A 425 9.78 -11.09 19.50
CA ILE A 425 10.23 -11.97 20.58
C ILE A 425 10.92 -11.20 21.72
N TYR A 426 11.33 -9.95 21.48
CA TYR A 426 12.01 -9.08 22.44
C TYR A 426 11.05 -8.09 23.13
N LYS A 427 9.72 -8.27 22.99
CA LYS A 427 8.73 -7.33 23.55
C LYS A 427 8.58 -7.39 25.07
N LYS A 428 9.03 -8.46 25.74
CA LYS A 428 8.74 -8.76 27.16
C LYS A 428 8.87 -7.56 28.11
N PRO A 429 9.94 -6.74 28.07
CA PRO A 429 10.08 -5.61 29.00
C PRO A 429 9.09 -4.47 28.73
N LEU A 430 8.65 -4.34 27.47
CA LEU A 430 7.75 -3.29 26.98
C LEU A 430 6.33 -3.82 26.71
N GLU A 431 6.03 -5.05 27.12
CA GLU A 431 4.81 -5.77 26.73
C GLU A 431 3.57 -5.00 27.17
N LYS A 432 3.57 -4.51 28.41
CA LYS A 432 2.49 -3.68 28.95
C LYS A 432 2.28 -2.40 28.14
N ASP A 433 3.35 -1.66 27.85
CA ASP A 433 3.26 -0.39 27.12
C ASP A 433 2.83 -0.59 25.65
N ILE A 434 3.26 -1.70 25.03
CA ILE A 434 2.85 -2.09 23.67
C ILE A 434 1.38 -2.53 23.66
N GLU A 435 0.92 -3.26 24.67
CA GLU A 435 -0.48 -3.69 24.79
C GLU A 435 -1.40 -2.50 25.05
N GLU A 436 -1.05 -1.60 25.96
CA GLU A 436 -1.80 -0.37 26.21
C GLU A 436 -1.90 0.50 24.94
N TRP A 437 -0.78 0.64 24.22
CA TRP A 437 -0.75 1.38 22.95
C TRP A 437 -1.58 0.71 21.86
N ALA A 438 -1.47 -0.62 21.71
CA ALA A 438 -2.24 -1.38 20.75
C ALA A 438 -3.74 -1.29 21.03
N ASN A 439 -4.15 -1.42 22.29
CA ASN A 439 -5.55 -1.26 22.69
C ASN A 439 -6.06 0.14 22.37
N LEU A 440 -5.27 1.18 22.63
CA LEU A 440 -5.65 2.57 22.35
C LEU A 440 -5.86 2.82 20.85
N ILE A 441 -4.89 2.43 20.02
CA ILE A 441 -4.97 2.60 18.56
C ILE A 441 -6.10 1.77 17.94
N MET A 442 -6.29 0.52 18.40
CA MET A 442 -7.34 -0.36 17.91
C MET A 442 -8.74 0.13 18.30
N THR A 443 -8.88 0.68 19.51
CA THR A 443 -10.12 1.34 19.96
C THR A 443 -10.44 2.55 19.10
N PHE A 444 -9.43 3.34 18.73
CA PHE A 444 -9.59 4.52 17.87
C PHE A 444 -10.09 4.14 16.45
N ARG A 445 -9.62 3.03 15.88
CA ARG A 445 -10.13 2.50 14.60
C ARG A 445 -11.62 2.14 14.69
N PHE A 446 -12.05 1.48 15.76
CA PHE A 446 -13.46 1.13 15.98
C PHE A 446 -14.33 2.39 16.15
N PHE A 447 -13.84 3.39 16.90
CA PHE A 447 -14.54 4.66 17.10
C PHE A 447 -14.74 5.44 15.80
N THR A 448 -13.80 5.35 14.85
CA THR A 448 -13.90 6.00 13.54
C THR A 448 -15.06 5.41 12.72
N VAL A 449 -15.18 4.08 12.70
CA VAL A 449 -16.28 3.38 12.01
C VAL A 449 -17.63 3.65 12.71
N ASP A 450 -17.68 3.58 14.04
CA ASP A 450 -18.88 3.87 14.83
C ASP A 450 -19.36 5.32 14.65
N THR A 451 -18.43 6.29 14.63
CA THR A 451 -18.74 7.70 14.39
C THR A 451 -19.30 7.92 12.99
N ALA A 452 -18.68 7.33 11.97
CA ALA A 452 -19.17 7.40 10.59
C ALA A 452 -20.58 6.80 10.46
N TRP A 453 -20.83 5.65 11.11
CA TRP A 453 -22.13 5.01 11.15
C TRP A 453 -23.19 5.86 11.86
N ARG A 454 -22.86 6.45 13.02
CA ARG A 454 -23.77 7.35 13.76
C ARG A 454 -24.13 8.60 12.99
N VAL A 455 -23.18 9.19 12.25
CA VAL A 455 -23.43 10.34 11.38
C VAL A 455 -24.37 9.96 10.24
N LEU A 456 -24.15 8.79 9.61
CA LEU A 456 -25.01 8.26 8.54
C LEU A 456 -26.43 7.94 9.04
N MET A 457 -26.56 7.35 10.23
CA MET A 457 -27.85 7.09 10.86
C MET A 457 -28.58 8.38 11.24
N ARG A 458 -27.85 9.40 11.71
CA ARG A 458 -28.43 10.73 12.01
C ARG A 458 -28.94 11.40 10.73
N HIS A 459 -28.17 11.40 9.65
CA HIS A 459 -28.60 11.91 8.34
C HIS A 459 -29.82 11.16 7.78
N THR A 460 -29.84 9.83 7.92
CA THR A 460 -30.98 8.99 7.50
C THR A 460 -32.23 9.22 8.37
N TYR A 461 -32.04 9.60 9.63
CA TYR A 461 -33.13 9.97 10.54
C TYR A 461 -33.69 11.37 10.23
N GLU A 462 -32.82 12.34 9.91
CA GLU A 462 -33.19 13.71 9.53
C GLU A 462 -33.87 13.76 8.14
N GLU A 463 -33.44 12.91 7.20
CA GLU A 463 -34.07 12.72 5.88
C GLU A 463 -34.59 11.28 5.69
N PRO A 464 -35.80 10.95 6.18
CA PRO A 464 -36.37 9.60 6.10
C PRO A 464 -36.82 9.20 4.68
N GLN A 465 -36.68 10.07 3.68
CA GLN A 465 -36.97 9.75 2.29
C GLN A 465 -35.80 9.00 1.64
N VAL A 466 -36.03 7.71 1.34
CA VAL A 466 -35.04 6.77 0.79
C VAL A 466 -34.29 7.33 -0.42
N LEU A 467 -34.99 8.00 -1.35
CA LEU A 467 -34.36 8.57 -2.54
C LEU A 467 -33.43 9.75 -2.23
N ALA A 468 -33.76 10.58 -1.23
CA ALA A 468 -32.91 11.70 -0.82
C ALA A 468 -31.69 11.21 -0.04
N ALA A 469 -31.91 10.32 0.95
CA ALA A 469 -30.84 9.72 1.74
C ALA A 469 -29.81 8.96 0.86
N CYS A 470 -30.28 8.19 -0.14
CA CYS A 470 -29.41 7.45 -1.07
C CYS A 470 -28.79 8.32 -2.18
N SER A 471 -29.25 9.56 -2.37
CA SER A 471 -28.68 10.48 -3.38
C SER A 471 -27.45 11.25 -2.88
N THR A 472 -27.00 10.98 -1.64
CA THR A 472 -25.81 11.62 -1.07
C THR A 472 -24.56 11.21 -1.87
N PRO A 473 -23.86 12.14 -2.54
CA PRO A 473 -22.71 11.82 -3.37
C PRO A 473 -21.56 11.23 -2.54
N GLY A 474 -20.97 10.14 -3.03
CA GLY A 474 -19.87 9.42 -2.35
C GLY A 474 -20.29 8.53 -1.17
N LEU A 475 -21.60 8.41 -0.90
CA LEU A 475 -22.11 7.54 0.18
C LEU A 475 -21.79 6.06 -0.05
N ALA A 476 -21.91 5.60 -1.30
CA ALA A 476 -21.63 4.22 -1.68
C ALA A 476 -20.15 3.86 -1.45
N ASP A 477 -19.24 4.78 -1.76
CA ASP A 477 -17.81 4.56 -1.59
C ASP A 477 -17.42 4.56 -0.11
N LYS A 478 -18.00 5.48 0.70
CA LYS A 478 -17.84 5.49 2.15
C LYS A 478 -18.38 4.22 2.82
N LEU A 479 -19.53 3.70 2.38
CA LEU A 479 -20.09 2.45 2.91
C LEU A 479 -19.25 1.23 2.52
N ARG A 480 -18.72 1.19 1.29
CA ARG A 480 -17.79 0.13 0.88
C ARG A 480 -16.51 0.15 1.70
N GLU A 481 -15.97 1.33 1.97
CA GLU A 481 -14.76 1.48 2.78
C GLU A 481 -14.99 1.08 4.24
N ASN A 482 -16.11 1.52 4.83
CA ASN A 482 -16.49 1.08 6.17
C ASN A 482 -16.67 -0.44 6.26
N ASN A 483 -17.25 -1.08 5.24
CA ASN A 483 -17.36 -2.54 5.19
C ASN A 483 -15.98 -3.22 5.12
N ARG A 484 -15.04 -2.69 4.32
CA ARG A 484 -13.66 -3.22 4.27
C ARG A 484 -12.95 -3.11 5.61
N LEU A 485 -13.09 -1.97 6.30
CA LEU A 485 -12.54 -1.77 7.63
C LEU A 485 -13.14 -2.75 8.64
N LEU A 486 -14.46 -3.00 8.56
CA LEU A 486 -15.16 -3.93 9.45
C LEU A 486 -14.76 -5.39 9.20
N GLU A 487 -14.59 -5.79 7.93
CA GLU A 487 -14.06 -7.11 7.55
C GLU A 487 -12.63 -7.32 8.08
N ARG A 488 -11.79 -6.28 8.03
CA ARG A 488 -10.42 -6.33 8.56
C ARG A 488 -10.41 -6.47 10.09
N VAL A 489 -11.26 -5.71 10.79
CA VAL A 489 -11.46 -5.85 12.24
C VAL A 489 -11.93 -7.27 12.60
N GLN A 490 -12.88 -7.82 11.85
CA GLN A 490 -13.38 -9.17 12.06
C GLN A 490 -12.30 -10.24 11.84
N LYS A 491 -11.45 -10.08 10.81
CA LYS A 491 -10.33 -10.99 10.55
C LYS A 491 -9.29 -10.94 11.67
N GLU A 492 -8.94 -9.76 12.15
CA GLU A 492 -7.99 -9.59 13.26
C GLU A 492 -8.55 -10.15 14.57
N LEU A 493 -9.85 -9.95 14.84
CA LEU A 493 -10.53 -10.59 15.98
C LEU A 493 -10.50 -12.12 15.87
N GLN A 494 -10.75 -12.66 14.68
CA GLN A 494 -10.68 -14.11 14.45
C GLN A 494 -9.26 -14.66 14.70
N SER A 495 -8.22 -13.96 14.23
CA SER A 495 -6.83 -14.32 14.51
C SER A 495 -6.49 -14.26 16.00
N TYR A 496 -7.01 -13.26 16.72
CA TYR A 496 -6.85 -13.15 18.18
C TYR A 496 -7.54 -14.31 18.93
N LEU A 497 -8.77 -14.68 18.55
CA LEU A 497 -9.48 -15.82 19.13
C LEU A 497 -8.76 -17.15 18.86
N GLU A 498 -8.20 -17.32 17.66
CA GLU A 498 -7.44 -18.51 17.29
C GLU A 498 -6.13 -18.64 18.11
N LEU A 499 -5.47 -17.51 18.39
CA LEU A 499 -4.32 -17.46 19.29
C LEU A 499 -4.72 -17.90 20.70
N LYS A 500 -5.83 -17.39 21.25
CA LYS A 500 -6.34 -17.80 22.56
C LYS A 500 -6.73 -19.29 22.60
N ARG A 501 -7.30 -19.84 21.52
CA ARG A 501 -7.57 -21.28 21.38
C ARG A 501 -6.29 -22.11 21.36
N SER A 502 -5.24 -21.63 20.72
CA SER A 502 -3.93 -22.32 20.68
C SER A 502 -3.26 -22.40 22.06
N GLN A 503 -3.47 -21.40 22.92
CA GLN A 503 -2.95 -21.37 24.30
C GLN A 503 -3.71 -22.30 25.24
N PHE A 504 -5.00 -22.52 24.99
CA PHE A 504 -5.82 -23.44 25.78
C PHE A 504 -6.74 -24.28 24.89
N ALA A 505 -6.29 -25.51 24.60
CA ALA A 505 -6.93 -26.41 23.64
C ALA A 505 -8.41 -26.74 23.94
N ARG A 506 -8.91 -26.51 25.16
CA ARG A 506 -10.33 -26.73 25.47
C ARG A 506 -11.24 -25.60 24.97
N PHE A 507 -10.71 -24.45 24.57
CA PHE A 507 -11.49 -23.39 23.92
C PHE A 507 -11.91 -23.73 22.48
N TYR A 508 -11.43 -24.83 21.90
CA TYR A 508 -11.95 -25.37 20.64
C TYR A 508 -13.37 -25.93 20.76
N PHE A 509 -13.83 -26.24 21.98
CA PHE A 509 -15.20 -26.71 22.24
C PHE A 509 -16.23 -25.57 22.39
N LEU A 510 -15.78 -24.31 22.32
CA LEU A 510 -16.62 -23.13 22.44
C LEU A 510 -16.75 -22.44 21.08
N SER A 511 -17.95 -21.94 20.79
CA SER A 511 -18.19 -21.06 19.64
C SER A 511 -17.47 -19.72 19.82
N ASN A 512 -17.32 -18.96 18.73
CA ASN A 512 -16.65 -17.65 18.79
C ASN A 512 -17.36 -16.68 19.74
N ASP A 513 -18.69 -16.68 19.75
CA ASP A 513 -19.49 -15.78 20.60
C ASP A 513 -19.33 -16.12 22.08
N GLU A 514 -19.35 -17.42 22.43
CA GLU A 514 -19.15 -17.89 23.81
C GLU A 514 -17.72 -17.62 24.29
N LEU A 515 -16.72 -17.76 23.41
CA LEU A 515 -15.33 -17.45 23.75
C LEU A 515 -15.15 -15.94 23.99
N LEU A 516 -15.81 -15.10 23.20
CA LEU A 516 -15.81 -13.65 23.41
C LEU A 516 -16.48 -13.26 24.73
N GLU A 517 -17.59 -13.90 25.08
CA GLU A 517 -18.29 -13.68 26.34
C GLU A 517 -17.40 -14.00 27.56
N ILE A 518 -16.68 -15.13 27.52
CA ILE A 518 -15.70 -15.51 28.55
C ILE A 518 -14.53 -14.52 28.61
N LEU A 519 -14.02 -14.08 27.47
CA LEU A 519 -12.90 -13.13 27.41
C LEU A 519 -13.30 -11.72 27.87
N SER A 520 -14.56 -11.34 27.68
CA SER A 520 -15.10 -10.04 28.09
C SER A 520 -15.38 -9.95 29.60
N GLU A 521 -15.62 -11.09 30.26
CA GLU A 521 -16.03 -11.19 31.66
C GLU A 521 -15.00 -12.00 32.48
N SER A 522 -13.72 -11.93 32.11
CA SER A 522 -12.62 -12.73 32.67
C SER A 522 -12.39 -12.56 34.18
N THR A 523 -13.03 -11.57 34.80
CA THR A 523 -12.92 -11.26 36.23
C THR A 523 -13.98 -11.92 37.11
N ASP A 524 -15.08 -12.43 36.56
CA ASP A 524 -16.18 -13.04 37.33
C ASP A 524 -16.29 -14.56 37.09
N PRO A 525 -15.81 -15.39 38.03
CA PRO A 525 -15.85 -16.85 37.91
C PRO A 525 -17.27 -17.42 37.77
N LEU A 526 -18.29 -16.72 38.27
CA LEU A 526 -19.68 -17.20 38.25
C LEU A 526 -20.29 -17.14 36.84
N LYS A 527 -19.86 -16.19 36.01
CA LYS A 527 -20.32 -16.08 34.61
C LYS A 527 -19.68 -17.13 33.72
N VAL A 528 -18.45 -17.55 34.04
CA VAL A 528 -17.72 -18.61 33.32
C VAL A 528 -18.35 -20.00 33.57
N GLN A 529 -19.09 -20.16 34.67
CA GLN A 529 -19.71 -21.42 35.12
C GLN A 529 -20.62 -22.05 34.06
N ALA A 530 -21.39 -21.25 33.32
CA ALA A 530 -22.29 -21.72 32.26
C ALA A 530 -21.55 -22.39 31.08
N PHE A 531 -20.26 -22.11 30.91
CA PHE A 531 -19.44 -22.63 29.82
C PHE A 531 -18.56 -23.82 30.26
N LEU A 532 -18.40 -24.05 31.57
CA LEU A 532 -17.55 -25.13 32.10
C LEU A 532 -18.00 -26.51 31.63
N CYS A 533 -19.31 -26.76 31.56
CA CYS A 533 -19.87 -28.03 31.10
C CYS A 533 -19.56 -28.36 29.63
N LYS A 534 -19.22 -27.35 28.81
CA LYS A 534 -18.81 -27.54 27.41
C LYS A 534 -17.30 -27.73 27.26
N VAL A 535 -16.52 -27.18 28.18
CA VAL A 535 -15.04 -27.21 28.19
C VAL A 535 -14.51 -28.46 28.93
N PHE A 536 -15.30 -29.02 29.84
CA PHE A 536 -14.94 -30.16 30.69
C PHE A 536 -16.07 -31.19 30.73
N GLU A 537 -15.81 -32.42 30.23
CA GLU A 537 -16.80 -33.51 30.18
C GLU A 537 -17.35 -33.94 31.57
N ASN A 538 -16.60 -33.72 32.65
CA ASN A 538 -16.93 -34.21 34.00
C ASN A 538 -17.15 -33.10 35.04
N ILE A 539 -17.26 -31.84 34.61
CA ILE A 539 -17.50 -30.69 35.49
C ILE A 539 -18.73 -29.94 34.97
N ASN A 540 -19.84 -30.05 35.71
CA ASN A 540 -21.07 -29.35 35.38
C ASN A 540 -21.14 -28.00 36.11
N GLU A 541 -20.71 -27.95 37.37
CA GLU A 541 -20.81 -26.76 38.21
C GLU A 541 -19.70 -26.71 39.27
N LEU A 542 -19.25 -25.51 39.66
CA LEU A 542 -18.28 -25.30 40.74
C LEU A 542 -18.92 -24.51 41.87
N GLU A 543 -18.74 -24.96 43.11
CA GLU A 543 -19.16 -24.24 44.31
C GLU A 543 -18.07 -23.26 44.73
N PHE A 544 -18.35 -21.97 44.75
CA PHE A 544 -17.42 -20.92 45.18
C PHE A 544 -17.74 -20.44 46.60
N ASN A 545 -16.70 -20.15 47.40
CA ASN A 545 -16.85 -19.47 48.68
C ASN A 545 -16.97 -17.94 48.50
N SER A 546 -17.24 -17.21 49.59
CA SER A 546 -17.30 -15.75 49.67
C SER A 546 -16.05 -15.01 49.12
N ASP A 547 -14.91 -15.68 49.04
CA ASP A 547 -13.65 -15.18 48.44
C ASP A 547 -13.43 -15.63 46.98
N LEU A 548 -14.47 -16.11 46.27
CA LEU A 548 -14.42 -16.61 44.89
C LEU A 548 -13.46 -17.81 44.65
N VAL A 549 -13.11 -18.54 45.71
CA VAL A 549 -12.30 -19.77 45.63
C VAL A 549 -13.22 -20.99 45.47
N ALA A 550 -12.94 -21.85 44.48
CA ALA A 550 -13.69 -23.08 44.23
C ALA A 550 -13.47 -24.13 45.34
N THR A 551 -14.53 -24.52 46.03
CA THR A 551 -14.53 -25.46 47.17
C THR A 551 -15.03 -26.86 46.83
N ALA A 552 -15.90 -27.02 45.84
CA ALA A 552 -16.40 -28.32 45.39
C ALA A 552 -16.75 -28.32 43.90
N MET A 553 -16.72 -29.50 43.27
CA MET A 553 -17.15 -29.68 41.88
C MET A 553 -18.38 -30.60 41.83
N PHE A 554 -19.36 -30.25 40.99
CA PHE A 554 -20.52 -31.07 40.72
C PHE A 554 -20.39 -31.71 39.33
N SER A 555 -20.43 -33.04 39.28
CA SER A 555 -20.57 -33.80 38.05
C SER A 555 -22.04 -34.17 37.82
N ALA A 556 -22.39 -34.62 36.62
CA ALA A 556 -23.72 -35.17 36.30
C ALA A 556 -24.11 -36.37 37.20
N GLU A 557 -23.13 -37.04 37.83
CA GLU A 557 -23.33 -38.22 38.68
C GLU A 557 -23.27 -37.94 40.20
N GLY A 558 -23.02 -36.69 40.62
CA GLY A 558 -23.01 -36.29 42.05
C GLY A 558 -21.88 -35.31 42.43
N LYS A 559 -21.85 -34.92 43.71
CA LYS A 559 -20.87 -33.97 44.28
C LYS A 559 -19.52 -34.65 44.55
N LEU A 560 -18.44 -34.11 44.01
CA LEU A 560 -17.07 -34.54 44.25
C LEU A 560 -16.30 -33.43 44.98
N GLY A 561 -15.62 -33.78 46.08
CA GLY A 561 -14.82 -32.83 46.86
C GLY A 561 -13.47 -32.55 46.21
N LEU A 562 -13.05 -31.27 46.15
CA LEU A 562 -11.73 -30.88 45.65
C LEU A 562 -10.67 -31.08 46.74
N HIS A 563 -9.68 -31.95 46.52
CA HIS A 563 -8.51 -32.05 47.40
C HIS A 563 -7.47 -30.96 47.05
N THR A 564 -7.47 -29.90 47.87
CA THR A 564 -6.39 -28.93 48.16
C THR A 564 -5.23 -28.82 47.16
N TYR A 565 -5.23 -27.77 46.34
CA TYR A 565 -4.13 -26.79 46.25
C TYR A 565 -4.77 -25.42 46.00
N SER A 566 -4.46 -24.44 46.84
CA SER A 566 -4.94 -23.06 46.71
C SER A 566 -4.48 -22.47 45.38
N LEU A 567 -5.37 -22.39 44.40
CA LEU A 567 -5.16 -21.57 43.21
C LEU A 567 -5.42 -20.12 43.60
N SER A 568 -4.34 -19.41 43.95
CA SER A 568 -4.34 -17.96 43.99
C SER A 568 -4.58 -17.42 42.57
N PRO A 569 -5.30 -16.31 42.40
CA PRO A 569 -5.54 -15.70 41.10
C PRO A 569 -4.20 -15.17 40.56
N LEU A 570 -3.63 -15.88 39.59
CA LEU A 570 -2.50 -15.35 38.82
C LEU A 570 -3.07 -14.37 37.80
N LEU A 571 -2.70 -13.10 38.01
CA LEU A 571 -2.77 -11.97 37.09
C LEU A 571 -2.36 -12.32 35.67
#